data_AF-A0A9X9YD60-F1
#
_entry.id   AF-A0A9X9YD60-F1
#
_cell.length_a   1.000
_cell.length_b   1.000
_cell.length_c   1.000
_cell.angle_alpha   90.00
_cell.angle_beta   90.00
_cell.angle_gamma   90.00
#
_symmetry.space_group_name_H-M   'P 1'
#
loop_
_entity.id
_entity.type
_entity.pdbx_description
1 polymer ?
#
loop_
_entity_poly.entity_id
_entity_poly.type
_entity_poly.pdbx_seq_one_letter_code
_entity_poly.pdbx_strand_id
1 'polypeptide(L)'
;MAPQDGNLGTLTATIDVADGKVTWSYDVSHANIAPLAAGQTHTDIFILVLDGFYGTQGITVTLTGIDDAPVISSGTTASFAENGSGVAYHVAATDVDSPALTYSLSGTDAALFDVSATGDVTFKSAPDFEAPKDANHDNVYDVTVAVSDLTTITTKNVAITVTDVNDTSGGGGVLTVTGSTGFTSIDRATINISVTGNLHETGRAGVISNSTINNLGSLSETQAMLAFVNDTIAGGSLGAIVANGGTITFDNVHLDGTLLDATSGGLIESVAGSANSFNNVTLKAGAVFDDSAGSVLNVSGTLNNGGKIELFNFAKVILTGDATVIGNGDIKLDPGSSILNSGGHHTLDLEGGTIDGAGTIGNGDHSLTLDIGFSGTLEANGSQPLAVNTGNSVTSSGLIEAVHASLNFDDAVLNTFGTITADQGGTIDFTSGLTNGGIVNVHAGSEVDVSGNLVNNATVLDNGVLKVDNLSGTGTVNVNNGTLVVTGNLSSNVVLTGTDTFVFGPDARQTSGLISNYTPGTTLVLDGFDAKVNAAFDTQTNILTLTDADHHAMTLHLAPGSLIPQAHGAAPDFLV
;
A
#
# COMPACT_ATOMS: atom_id res chain seq x y z
N MET A 1 77.81 -44.34 -2.90
CA MET A 1 78.04 -42.99 -3.45
C MET A 1 77.65 -41.99 -2.39
N ALA A 2 78.39 -40.88 -2.27
CA ALA A 2 78.02 -39.78 -1.38
C ALA A 2 77.60 -38.57 -2.25
N PRO A 3 76.42 -37.98 -2.03
CA PRO A 3 76.08 -36.70 -2.65
C PRO A 3 77.01 -35.60 -2.11
N GLN A 4 77.26 -34.57 -2.92
CA GLN A 4 78.00 -33.39 -2.52
C GLN A 4 77.03 -32.29 -2.07
N ASP A 5 77.49 -31.37 -1.21
CA ASP A 5 76.70 -30.20 -0.82
C ASP A 5 76.32 -29.37 -2.05
N GLY A 6 75.04 -29.03 -2.18
CA GLY A 6 74.49 -28.25 -3.29
C GLY A 6 73.90 -29.06 -4.45
N ASN A 7 73.89 -30.40 -4.37
CA ASN A 7 73.16 -31.22 -5.34
C ASN A 7 71.64 -31.06 -5.16
N LEU A 8 70.88 -30.93 -6.26
CA LEU A 8 69.41 -30.78 -6.23
C LEU A 8 68.67 -32.11 -6.16
N GLY A 9 69.28 -33.20 -6.61
CA GLY A 9 68.70 -34.53 -6.63
C GLY A 9 69.60 -35.61 -6.03
N THR A 10 69.15 -36.86 -6.16
CA THR A 10 69.84 -38.06 -5.67
C THR A 10 70.13 -39.01 -6.81
N LEU A 11 71.32 -39.63 -6.81
CA LEU A 11 71.72 -40.63 -7.79
C LEU A 11 71.87 -42.00 -7.13
N THR A 12 71.18 -42.99 -7.67
CA THR A 12 71.30 -44.39 -7.26
C THR A 12 71.87 -45.22 -8.41
N ALA A 13 72.66 -46.23 -8.06
CA ALA A 13 73.26 -47.16 -9.03
C ALA A 13 72.88 -48.58 -8.67
N THR A 14 72.42 -49.35 -9.66
CA THR A 14 72.17 -50.78 -9.53
C THR A 14 73.14 -51.52 -10.45
N ILE A 15 73.91 -52.46 -9.89
CA ILE A 15 74.94 -53.23 -10.62
C ILE A 15 74.38 -54.62 -10.94
N ASP A 16 74.38 -54.97 -12.21
CA ASP A 16 74.19 -56.35 -12.65
C ASP A 16 75.56 -57.04 -12.72
N VAL A 17 75.82 -57.90 -11.75
CA VAL A 17 77.09 -58.62 -11.60
C VAL A 17 77.26 -59.75 -12.63
N ALA A 18 76.20 -60.20 -13.31
CA ALA A 18 76.27 -61.26 -14.30
C ALA A 18 76.81 -60.74 -15.65
N ASP A 19 76.38 -59.54 -16.05
CA ASP A 19 76.72 -58.94 -17.34
C ASP A 19 77.66 -57.72 -17.23
N GLY A 20 78.05 -57.33 -16.00
CA GLY A 20 78.96 -56.20 -15.75
C GLY A 20 78.34 -54.83 -16.07
N LYS A 21 77.00 -54.73 -16.08
CA LYS A 21 76.26 -53.52 -16.45
C LYS A 21 75.87 -52.71 -15.22
N VAL A 22 76.03 -51.38 -15.29
CA VAL A 22 75.51 -50.45 -14.27
C VAL A 22 74.30 -49.71 -14.81
N THR A 23 73.20 -49.70 -14.06
CA THR A 23 72.01 -48.90 -14.34
C THR A 23 71.95 -47.75 -13.34
N TRP A 24 71.80 -46.53 -13.87
CA TRP A 24 71.73 -45.30 -13.09
C TRP A 24 70.29 -44.83 -13.00
N SER A 25 69.86 -44.39 -11.82
CA SER A 25 68.57 -43.72 -11.62
C SER A 25 68.79 -42.42 -10.83
N TYR A 26 68.39 -41.31 -11.43
CA TYR A 26 68.46 -39.99 -10.82
C TYR A 26 67.05 -39.51 -10.49
N ASP A 27 66.86 -39.02 -9.27
CA ASP A 27 65.57 -38.54 -8.76
C ASP A 27 65.73 -37.13 -8.19
N VAL A 28 64.84 -36.21 -8.58
CA VAL A 28 64.85 -34.81 -8.17
C VAL A 28 63.42 -34.31 -7.97
N SER A 29 63.19 -33.59 -6.87
CA SER A 29 61.91 -32.94 -6.62
C SER A 29 61.72 -31.75 -7.55
N HIS A 30 60.52 -31.62 -8.14
CA HIS A 30 60.18 -30.47 -8.99
C HIS A 30 60.44 -29.12 -8.29
N ALA A 31 60.17 -29.02 -6.98
CA ALA A 31 60.40 -27.78 -6.22
C ALA A 31 61.88 -27.34 -6.20
N ASN A 32 62.82 -28.28 -6.35
CA ASN A 32 64.25 -27.97 -6.36
C ASN A 32 64.72 -27.43 -7.72
N ILE A 33 63.98 -27.70 -8.79
CA ILE A 33 64.34 -27.32 -10.17
C ILE A 33 63.43 -26.23 -10.75
N ALA A 34 62.27 -25.96 -10.14
CA ALA A 34 61.36 -24.89 -10.54
C ALA A 34 61.96 -23.47 -10.57
N PRO A 35 63.05 -23.14 -9.85
CA PRO A 35 63.72 -21.84 -10.01
C PRO A 35 64.71 -21.76 -11.19
N LEU A 36 64.93 -22.85 -11.92
CA LEU A 36 65.90 -22.88 -13.02
C LEU A 36 65.25 -22.33 -14.30
N ALA A 37 65.71 -21.16 -14.74
CA ALA A 37 65.21 -20.58 -15.97
C ALA A 37 65.60 -21.42 -17.22
N ALA A 38 64.93 -21.19 -18.35
CA ALA A 38 65.10 -21.87 -19.61
C ALA A 38 66.56 -21.77 -20.09
N GLY A 39 67.20 -22.93 -20.25
CA GLY A 39 68.61 -23.02 -20.62
C GLY A 39 69.59 -22.72 -19.47
N GLN A 40 69.13 -22.29 -18.29
CA GLN A 40 69.95 -22.27 -17.09
C GLN A 40 70.33 -23.71 -16.73
N THR A 41 71.59 -23.92 -16.38
CA THR A 41 72.08 -25.25 -16.00
C THR A 41 72.46 -25.31 -14.54
N HIS A 42 72.14 -26.44 -13.90
CA HIS A 42 72.66 -26.81 -12.59
C HIS A 42 73.40 -28.13 -12.72
N THR A 43 74.52 -28.26 -12.00
CA THR A 43 75.36 -29.46 -12.10
C THR A 43 75.43 -30.16 -10.76
N ASP A 44 74.87 -31.37 -10.70
CA ASP A 44 75.04 -32.27 -9.58
C ASP A 44 76.25 -33.17 -9.82
N ILE A 45 77.11 -33.30 -8.81
CA ILE A 45 78.30 -34.16 -8.87
C ILE A 45 78.18 -35.26 -7.82
N PHE A 46 78.34 -36.51 -8.25
CA PHE A 46 78.34 -37.69 -7.39
C PHE A 46 79.68 -38.40 -7.48
N ILE A 47 80.27 -38.72 -6.33
CA ILE A 47 81.55 -39.44 -6.29
C ILE A 47 81.27 -40.93 -6.10
N LEU A 48 81.68 -41.73 -7.10
CA LEU A 48 81.74 -43.18 -7.01
C LEU A 48 83.13 -43.60 -6.51
N VAL A 49 83.15 -44.42 -5.46
CA VAL A 49 84.36 -45.06 -4.94
C VAL A 49 84.28 -46.53 -5.32
N LEU A 50 85.24 -47.03 -6.09
CA LEU A 50 85.36 -48.45 -6.44
C LEU A 50 86.08 -49.18 -5.30
N ASP A 51 85.60 -50.36 -4.91
CA ASP A 51 86.28 -51.17 -3.90
C ASP A 51 87.62 -51.72 -4.44
N GLY A 52 88.62 -51.84 -3.57
CA GLY A 52 89.94 -52.37 -3.94
C GLY A 52 91.03 -51.37 -4.32
N PHE A 53 90.89 -50.07 -4.01
CA PHE A 53 91.95 -49.04 -4.09
C PHE A 53 92.32 -48.52 -5.51
N TYR A 54 91.38 -48.51 -6.47
CA TYR A 54 91.62 -48.08 -7.86
C TYR A 54 91.11 -46.68 -8.24
N GLY A 55 90.81 -45.81 -7.27
CA GLY A 55 90.50 -44.39 -7.50
C GLY A 55 89.01 -44.02 -7.40
N THR A 56 88.73 -42.73 -7.53
CA THR A 56 87.37 -42.16 -7.49
C THR A 56 86.95 -41.68 -8.88
N GLN A 57 85.70 -41.94 -9.27
CA GLN A 57 85.12 -41.40 -10.50
C GLN A 57 84.03 -40.38 -10.15
N GLY A 58 84.13 -39.18 -10.71
CA GLY A 58 83.05 -38.19 -10.66
C GLY A 58 82.00 -38.52 -11.72
N ILE A 59 80.75 -38.55 -11.31
CA ILE A 59 79.58 -38.67 -12.18
C ILE A 59 78.88 -37.33 -12.16
N THR A 60 78.75 -36.72 -13.32
CA THR A 60 78.16 -35.41 -13.48
C THR A 60 76.77 -35.57 -14.07
N VAL A 61 75.76 -35.04 -13.38
CA VAL A 61 74.40 -34.88 -13.89
C VAL A 61 74.18 -33.39 -14.13
N THR A 62 73.92 -33.03 -15.39
CA THR A 62 73.58 -31.66 -15.75
C THR A 62 72.07 -31.56 -15.93
N LEU A 63 71.46 -30.72 -15.10
CA LEU A 63 70.07 -30.31 -15.21
C LEU A 63 70.04 -29.05 -16.07
N THR A 64 69.13 -29.00 -17.02
CA THR A 64 68.87 -27.82 -17.84
C THR A 64 67.43 -27.43 -17.65
N GLY A 65 67.18 -26.18 -17.22
CA GLY A 65 65.85 -25.62 -17.12
C GLY A 65 65.17 -25.60 -18.48
N ILE A 66 63.87 -25.84 -18.47
CA ILE A 66 62.98 -25.65 -19.62
C ILE A 66 62.11 -24.43 -19.34
N ASP A 67 61.40 -23.98 -20.36
CA ASP A 67 60.40 -22.91 -20.22
C ASP A 67 59.26 -23.35 -19.28
N ASP A 68 59.09 -22.62 -18.19
CA ASP A 68 58.04 -22.74 -17.19
C ASP A 68 56.92 -21.73 -17.50
N ALA A 69 55.67 -22.12 -17.25
CA ALA A 69 54.54 -21.23 -17.53
C ALA A 69 54.40 -20.12 -16.46
N PRO A 70 53.81 -18.96 -16.81
CA PRO A 70 53.58 -17.87 -15.86
C PRO A 70 52.73 -18.32 -14.68
N VAL A 71 53.07 -17.86 -13.48
CA VAL A 71 52.33 -18.15 -12.25
C VAL A 71 51.54 -16.91 -11.82
N ILE A 72 50.21 -17.01 -11.85
CA ILE A 72 49.31 -15.97 -11.33
C ILE A 72 49.18 -16.12 -9.82
N SER A 73 49.61 -15.12 -9.05
CA SER A 73 49.60 -15.10 -7.58
C SER A 73 48.45 -14.29 -6.97
N SER A 74 47.76 -13.44 -7.74
CA SER A 74 46.59 -12.70 -7.28
C SER A 74 45.39 -13.61 -6.93
N GLY A 75 44.52 -13.16 -6.01
CA GLY A 75 43.36 -13.92 -5.52
C GLY A 75 42.24 -14.07 -6.56
N THR A 76 41.19 -14.84 -6.24
CA THR A 76 40.06 -15.10 -7.17
C THR A 76 38.86 -14.18 -6.96
N THR A 77 38.93 -13.23 -6.02
CA THR A 77 37.83 -12.32 -5.71
C THR A 77 38.35 -10.90 -5.46
N ALA A 78 37.55 -9.90 -5.80
CA ALA A 78 37.75 -8.51 -5.40
C ALA A 78 36.43 -7.80 -5.15
N SER A 79 36.49 -6.69 -4.42
CA SER A 79 35.36 -5.78 -4.23
C SER A 79 35.69 -4.43 -4.86
N PHE A 80 34.76 -3.86 -5.59
CA PHE A 80 34.89 -2.53 -6.17
C PHE A 80 33.65 -1.71 -5.81
N ALA A 81 33.85 -0.51 -5.26
CA ALA A 81 32.73 0.40 -5.01
C ALA A 81 32.11 0.82 -6.34
N GLU A 82 30.78 0.82 -6.41
CA GLU A 82 30.08 1.41 -7.55
C GLU A 82 30.44 2.90 -7.73
N ASN A 83 30.14 3.44 -8.92
CA ASN A 83 30.52 4.79 -9.34
C ASN A 83 32.03 5.09 -9.29
N GLY A 84 32.84 4.12 -8.88
CA GLY A 84 34.29 4.19 -8.82
C GLY A 84 34.91 4.24 -10.22
N SER A 85 36.07 4.89 -10.30
CA SER A 85 36.96 4.80 -11.45
C SER A 85 38.34 4.33 -10.99
N GLY A 86 39.05 3.60 -11.85
CA GLY A 86 40.38 3.07 -11.55
C GLY A 86 40.42 1.55 -11.53
N VAL A 87 41.44 1.01 -10.85
CA VAL A 87 41.77 -0.41 -10.84
C VAL A 87 40.78 -1.17 -9.96
N ALA A 88 39.97 -2.02 -10.59
CA ALA A 88 39.04 -2.92 -9.90
C ALA A 88 39.73 -4.19 -9.42
N TYR A 89 40.74 -4.65 -10.16
CA TYR A 89 41.52 -5.83 -9.83
C TYR A 89 42.92 -5.73 -10.45
N HIS A 90 43.95 -6.21 -9.75
CA HIS A 90 45.32 -6.28 -10.28
C HIS A 90 45.75 -7.74 -10.43
N VAL A 91 46.11 -8.13 -11.66
CA VAL A 91 46.64 -9.46 -11.99
C VAL A 91 48.12 -9.51 -11.63
N ALA A 92 48.44 -9.98 -10.43
CA ALA A 92 49.83 -10.24 -10.04
C ALA A 92 50.28 -11.58 -10.63
N ALA A 93 51.32 -11.56 -11.45
CA ALA A 93 51.93 -12.75 -12.02
C ALA A 93 53.46 -12.62 -12.11
N THR A 94 54.14 -13.76 -12.06
CA THR A 94 55.60 -13.86 -12.22
C THR A 94 55.93 -15.05 -13.09
N ASP A 95 57.07 -14.95 -13.75
CA ASP A 95 57.62 -16.00 -14.57
C ASP A 95 59.15 -15.99 -14.38
N VAL A 96 59.73 -17.17 -14.22
CA VAL A 96 61.16 -17.32 -13.91
C VAL A 96 62.03 -17.13 -15.15
N ASP A 97 61.46 -17.35 -16.33
CA ASP A 97 62.11 -17.30 -17.64
C ASP A 97 61.98 -15.93 -18.29
N SER A 98 60.82 -15.31 -18.09
CA SER A 98 60.39 -14.14 -18.84
C SER A 98 59.93 -13.01 -17.92
N PRO A 99 60.71 -11.93 -17.79
CA PRO A 99 60.26 -10.75 -17.04
C PRO A 99 59.17 -9.97 -17.78
N ALA A 100 58.95 -10.23 -19.07
CA ALA A 100 57.97 -9.54 -19.90
C ALA A 100 56.73 -10.42 -20.08
N LEU A 101 55.63 -10.04 -19.40
CA LEU A 101 54.35 -10.74 -19.46
C LEU A 101 53.31 -9.91 -20.21
N THR A 102 52.39 -10.61 -20.87
CA THR A 102 51.23 -10.02 -21.56
C THR A 102 49.95 -10.49 -20.90
N TYR A 103 48.98 -9.58 -20.79
CA TYR A 103 47.73 -9.79 -20.06
C TYR A 103 46.53 -9.67 -21.01
N SER A 104 45.55 -10.55 -20.84
CA SER A 104 44.28 -10.50 -21.58
C SER A 104 43.11 -10.97 -20.72
N LEU A 105 41.89 -10.60 -21.12
CA LEU A 105 40.64 -10.96 -20.44
C LEU A 105 39.75 -11.78 -21.36
N SER A 106 39.06 -12.76 -20.78
CA SER A 106 38.00 -13.55 -21.40
C SER A 106 36.95 -13.89 -20.35
N GLY A 107 35.88 -14.61 -20.69
CA GLY A 107 34.77 -14.92 -19.78
C GLY A 107 33.51 -14.12 -20.10
N THR A 108 32.50 -14.28 -19.24
CA THR A 108 31.14 -13.77 -19.45
C THR A 108 31.11 -12.25 -19.51
N ASP A 109 31.75 -11.58 -18.54
CA ASP A 109 31.64 -10.13 -18.38
C ASP A 109 32.88 -9.37 -18.89
N ALA A 110 33.83 -10.08 -19.51
CA ALA A 110 35.11 -9.51 -19.96
C ALA A 110 34.97 -8.33 -20.93
N ALA A 111 33.87 -8.26 -21.68
CA ALA A 111 33.60 -7.15 -22.57
C ALA A 111 33.45 -5.80 -21.84
N LEU A 112 33.12 -5.80 -20.54
CA LEU A 112 32.91 -4.62 -19.70
C LEU A 112 34.21 -4.06 -19.10
N PHE A 113 35.34 -4.75 -19.30
CA PHE A 113 36.63 -4.39 -18.71
C PHE A 113 37.70 -4.14 -19.77
N ASP A 114 38.70 -3.35 -19.37
CA ASP A 114 40.00 -3.25 -20.01
C ASP A 114 41.08 -3.84 -19.09
N VAL A 115 42.19 -4.30 -19.67
CA VAL A 115 43.38 -4.72 -18.94
C VAL A 115 44.62 -4.01 -19.48
N SER A 116 45.44 -3.48 -18.57
CA SER A 116 46.67 -2.78 -18.93
C SER A 116 47.83 -3.76 -19.21
N ALA A 117 48.93 -3.23 -19.78
CA ALA A 117 50.17 -4.00 -19.95
C ALA A 117 50.82 -4.42 -18.61
N THR A 118 50.42 -3.83 -17.50
CA THR A 118 50.87 -4.16 -16.14
C THR A 118 49.89 -5.04 -15.37
N GLY A 119 48.81 -5.51 -16.01
CA GLY A 119 47.82 -6.40 -15.39
C GLY A 119 46.73 -5.67 -14.58
N ASP A 120 46.60 -4.36 -14.71
CA ASP A 120 45.53 -3.60 -14.05
C ASP A 120 44.23 -3.75 -14.83
N VAL A 121 43.20 -4.31 -14.19
CA VAL A 121 41.86 -4.51 -14.72
C VAL A 121 40.96 -3.36 -14.27
N THR A 122 40.35 -2.67 -15.22
CA THR A 122 39.48 -1.51 -14.99
C THR A 122 38.15 -1.69 -15.71
N PHE A 123 37.06 -1.19 -15.12
CA PHE A 123 35.80 -1.11 -15.83
C PHE A 123 35.88 -0.08 -16.98
N LYS A 124 35.27 -0.39 -18.14
CA LYS A 124 35.15 0.54 -19.28
C LYS A 124 34.17 1.69 -19.00
N SER A 125 33.14 1.39 -18.22
CA SER A 125 32.16 2.33 -17.68
C SER A 125 32.08 2.07 -16.20
N ALA A 126 32.05 3.12 -15.37
CA ALA A 126 31.82 2.95 -13.94
C ALA A 126 30.60 2.02 -13.71
N PRO A 127 30.71 1.01 -12.83
CA PRO A 127 29.60 0.14 -12.49
C PRO A 127 28.58 0.89 -11.63
N ASP A 128 27.33 0.45 -11.71
CA ASP A 128 26.14 1.00 -11.03
C ASP A 128 25.46 -0.22 -10.38
N PHE A 129 25.31 -0.20 -9.05
CA PHE A 129 24.84 -1.34 -8.26
C PHE A 129 23.34 -1.59 -8.47
N GLU A 130 22.55 -0.53 -8.67
CA GLU A 130 21.11 -0.59 -8.95
C GLU A 130 20.81 -0.97 -10.40
N ALA A 131 21.75 -0.75 -11.33
CA ALA A 131 21.65 -1.13 -12.74
C ALA A 131 22.87 -1.96 -13.21
N PRO A 132 23.05 -3.18 -12.67
CA PRO A 132 24.18 -4.03 -13.02
C PRO A 132 24.16 -4.40 -14.51
N LYS A 133 25.35 -4.45 -15.12
CA LYS A 133 25.53 -4.76 -16.55
C LYS A 133 26.15 -6.13 -16.79
N ASP A 134 26.47 -6.86 -15.73
CA ASP A 134 26.86 -8.26 -15.79
C ASP A 134 25.72 -9.10 -16.41
N ALA A 135 26.05 -10.28 -16.93
CA ALA A 135 25.10 -11.06 -17.70
C ALA A 135 23.87 -11.54 -16.89
N ASN A 136 24.04 -11.72 -15.58
CA ASN A 136 23.04 -12.25 -14.64
C ASN A 136 22.43 -11.20 -13.70
N HIS A 137 22.89 -9.94 -13.72
CA HIS A 137 22.35 -8.82 -12.93
C HIS A 137 22.44 -9.04 -11.41
N ASP A 138 23.51 -9.67 -10.92
CA ASP A 138 23.69 -9.99 -9.48
C ASP A 138 24.83 -9.22 -8.79
N ASN A 139 25.42 -8.25 -9.48
CA ASN A 139 26.55 -7.42 -9.02
C ASN A 139 27.86 -8.20 -8.83
N VAL A 140 27.97 -9.40 -9.42
CA VAL A 140 29.19 -10.22 -9.41
C VAL A 140 29.67 -10.43 -10.84
N TYR A 141 30.72 -9.68 -11.20
CA TYR A 141 31.28 -9.69 -12.55
C TYR A 141 32.32 -10.81 -12.68
N ASP A 142 32.03 -11.80 -13.52
CA ASP A 142 32.85 -12.99 -13.74
C ASP A 142 33.77 -12.83 -14.95
N VAL A 143 35.08 -12.72 -14.67
CA VAL A 143 36.13 -12.63 -15.69
C VAL A 143 37.17 -13.73 -15.54
N THR A 144 37.79 -14.12 -16.65
CA THR A 144 38.94 -15.02 -16.71
C THR A 144 40.16 -14.22 -17.16
N VAL A 145 41.11 -14.04 -16.26
CA VAL A 145 42.39 -13.37 -16.55
C VAL A 145 43.35 -14.38 -17.17
N ALA A 146 44.09 -13.96 -18.20
CA ALA A 146 45.08 -14.79 -18.88
C ALA A 146 46.42 -14.06 -18.97
N VAL A 147 47.50 -14.75 -18.62
CA VAL A 147 48.87 -14.23 -18.61
C VAL A 147 49.74 -15.08 -19.51
N SER A 148 50.51 -14.44 -20.39
CA SER A 148 51.41 -15.11 -21.33
C SER A 148 52.81 -14.50 -21.34
N ASP A 149 53.80 -15.37 -21.32
CA ASP A 149 55.24 -15.17 -21.58
C ASP A 149 55.59 -15.20 -23.09
N LEU A 150 54.58 -15.27 -23.98
CA LEU A 150 54.65 -15.48 -25.43
C LEU A 150 54.83 -16.93 -25.92
N THR A 151 55.04 -17.90 -25.04
CA THR A 151 55.19 -19.33 -25.36
C THR A 151 54.06 -20.16 -24.75
N THR A 152 53.66 -19.83 -23.53
CA THR A 152 52.61 -20.46 -22.73
C THR A 152 51.58 -19.44 -22.24
N ILE A 153 50.44 -19.94 -21.76
CA ILE A 153 49.35 -19.12 -21.24
C ILE A 153 48.81 -19.79 -19.97
N THR A 154 48.74 -19.02 -18.88
CA THR A 154 48.07 -19.43 -17.63
C THR A 154 46.81 -18.59 -17.44
N THR A 155 45.71 -19.23 -17.03
CA THR A 155 44.42 -18.56 -16.82
C THR A 155 43.90 -18.71 -15.38
N LYS A 156 43.15 -17.73 -14.88
CA LYS A 156 42.47 -17.79 -13.57
C LYS A 156 41.11 -17.09 -13.63
N ASN A 157 40.08 -17.69 -13.03
CA ASN A 157 38.76 -17.06 -12.89
C ASN A 157 38.76 -16.10 -11.69
N VAL A 158 38.11 -14.94 -11.86
CA VAL A 158 38.04 -13.86 -10.89
C VAL A 158 36.60 -13.34 -10.85
N ALA A 159 36.03 -13.25 -9.65
CA ALA A 159 34.75 -12.62 -9.39
C ALA A 159 34.96 -11.24 -8.75
N ILE A 160 34.50 -10.18 -9.43
CA ILE A 160 34.58 -8.80 -8.93
C ILE A 160 33.18 -8.41 -8.45
N THR A 161 32.99 -8.35 -7.14
CA THR A 161 31.72 -7.92 -6.54
C THR A 161 31.67 -6.40 -6.48
N VAL A 162 30.66 -5.81 -7.11
CA VAL A 162 30.37 -4.39 -6.96
C VAL A 162 29.63 -4.20 -5.64
N THR A 163 30.07 -3.26 -4.81
CA THR A 163 29.43 -2.94 -3.54
C THR A 163 28.67 -1.63 -3.64
N ASP A 164 27.45 -1.64 -3.12
CA ASP A 164 26.59 -0.46 -2.94
C ASP A 164 27.32 0.66 -2.18
N VAL A 165 27.30 1.86 -2.76
CA VAL A 165 27.74 3.11 -2.16
C VAL A 165 26.63 4.14 -2.36
N ASN A 166 26.25 4.81 -1.26
CA ASN A 166 25.27 5.90 -1.25
C ASN A 166 25.34 6.79 -2.51
N ASP A 167 24.32 6.65 -3.33
CA ASP A 167 24.30 7.24 -4.65
C ASP A 167 23.79 8.68 -4.58
N THR A 168 24.66 9.59 -4.15
CA THR A 168 24.35 11.02 -4.23
C THR A 168 24.58 11.50 -5.65
N SER A 169 23.59 11.38 -6.53
CA SER A 169 23.48 12.19 -7.77
C SER A 169 23.21 13.69 -7.48
N GLY A 170 23.65 14.16 -6.32
CA GLY A 170 23.61 15.50 -5.78
C GLY A 170 24.34 15.48 -4.44
N GLY A 171 25.65 15.72 -4.47
CA GLY A 171 26.54 15.56 -3.32
C GLY A 171 25.96 16.11 -2.02
N GLY A 172 26.17 15.40 -0.91
CA GLY A 172 25.58 15.54 0.44
C GLY A 172 25.39 16.93 1.04
N GLY A 173 24.62 17.78 0.36
CA GLY A 173 24.16 19.09 0.76
C GLY A 173 23.08 19.50 -0.22
N VAL A 174 21.85 19.72 0.27
CA VAL A 174 20.79 20.48 -0.41
C VAL A 174 20.79 20.32 -1.94
N LEU A 175 20.34 19.17 -2.47
CA LEU A 175 20.11 19.03 -3.91
C LEU A 175 19.01 20.01 -4.33
N THR A 176 19.44 21.13 -4.92
CA THR A 176 18.56 22.13 -5.52
C THR A 176 18.34 21.74 -6.98
N VAL A 177 17.20 21.14 -7.29
CA VAL A 177 16.80 20.85 -8.66
C VAL A 177 16.18 22.09 -9.27
N THR A 178 16.85 22.71 -10.24
CA THR A 178 16.31 23.85 -10.99
C THR A 178 16.10 23.45 -12.45
N GLY A 179 14.84 23.24 -12.86
CA GLY A 179 14.45 22.87 -14.22
C GLY A 179 14.16 21.38 -14.41
N SER A 180 13.78 21.01 -15.65
CA SER A 180 13.48 19.62 -16.07
C SER A 180 14.76 18.79 -16.13
N THR A 181 15.05 18.05 -15.07
CA THR A 181 16.15 17.09 -15.03
C THR A 181 15.55 15.70 -14.88
N GLY A 182 15.73 14.84 -15.87
CA GLY A 182 15.39 13.42 -15.73
C GLY A 182 16.37 12.76 -14.76
N PHE A 183 15.87 12.25 -13.63
CA PHE A 183 16.60 11.34 -12.75
C PHE A 183 16.10 9.91 -12.96
N THR A 184 16.99 8.92 -12.76
CA THR A 184 16.63 7.50 -12.78
C THR A 184 16.38 6.96 -11.37
N SER A 185 17.18 7.37 -10.39
CA SER A 185 17.06 6.98 -8.98
C SER A 185 17.65 8.05 -8.05
N ILE A 186 17.05 8.23 -6.87
CA ILE A 186 17.61 8.97 -5.74
C ILE A 186 17.39 8.13 -4.46
N ASP A 187 18.46 7.73 -3.77
CA ASP A 187 18.37 6.93 -2.54
C ASP A 187 19.06 7.61 -1.34
N ARG A 188 18.44 7.51 -0.15
CA ARG A 188 19.00 7.92 1.17
C ARG A 188 19.53 9.35 1.25
N ALA A 189 18.88 10.28 0.58
CA ALA A 189 19.29 11.68 0.55
C ALA A 189 18.48 12.55 1.52
N THR A 190 19.13 13.50 2.21
CA THR A 190 18.42 14.66 2.80
C THR A 190 18.34 15.76 1.75
N ILE A 191 17.19 15.87 1.10
CA ILE A 191 16.98 16.69 -0.08
C ILE A 191 16.23 17.97 0.33
N ASN A 192 16.85 19.13 0.10
CA ASN A 192 16.14 20.42 0.18
C ASN A 192 15.82 20.84 -1.26
N ILE A 193 14.66 20.44 -1.77
CA ILE A 193 14.26 20.58 -3.18
C ILE A 193 13.63 21.97 -3.43
N SER A 194 14.44 23.03 -3.55
CA SER A 194 13.90 24.32 -4.06
C SER A 194 13.65 24.24 -5.57
N VAL A 195 12.53 23.62 -5.96
CA VAL A 195 12.17 23.41 -7.37
C VAL A 195 11.33 24.55 -7.92
N THR A 196 11.75 25.07 -9.08
CA THR A 196 11.01 26.03 -9.91
C THR A 196 10.62 25.42 -11.29
N GLY A 197 10.51 24.09 -11.40
CA GLY A 197 10.20 23.34 -12.64
C GLY A 197 9.73 21.88 -12.42
N ASN A 198 9.57 21.06 -13.46
CA ASN A 198 9.12 19.66 -13.31
C ASN A 198 10.30 18.76 -12.93
N LEU A 199 10.14 17.86 -11.94
CA LEU A 199 11.23 16.98 -11.47
C LEU A 199 11.50 15.79 -12.41
N HIS A 200 10.64 15.58 -13.41
CA HIS A 200 10.74 14.47 -14.34
C HIS A 200 9.89 14.75 -15.60
N GLU A 201 10.51 14.77 -16.78
CA GLU A 201 9.80 14.87 -18.08
C GLU A 201 10.35 13.88 -19.12
N THR A 202 11.30 13.03 -18.74
CA THR A 202 11.89 12.05 -19.63
C THR A 202 11.11 10.75 -19.49
N GLY A 203 10.56 10.18 -20.56
CA GLY A 203 9.73 8.96 -20.54
C GLY A 203 10.40 7.64 -20.04
N ARG A 204 11.17 7.67 -18.95
CA ARG A 204 11.77 6.54 -18.23
C ARG A 204 11.41 6.70 -16.76
N ALA A 205 10.91 5.66 -16.08
CA ALA A 205 10.48 5.77 -14.68
C ALA A 205 11.59 6.29 -13.73
N GLY A 206 11.21 7.17 -12.81
CA GLY A 206 12.07 7.66 -11.72
C GLY A 206 11.63 7.09 -10.37
N VAL A 207 12.59 6.75 -9.52
CA VAL A 207 12.33 6.29 -8.14
C VAL A 207 13.07 7.19 -7.15
N ILE A 208 12.36 7.72 -6.16
CA ILE A 208 12.95 8.30 -4.96
C ILE A 208 12.72 7.30 -3.83
N SER A 209 13.76 6.98 -3.08
CA SER A 209 13.66 6.03 -1.97
C SER A 209 14.47 6.42 -0.74
N ASN A 210 13.98 5.96 0.43
CA ASN A 210 14.63 6.09 1.73
C ASN A 210 15.13 7.51 2.08
N SER A 211 14.53 8.54 1.48
CA SER A 211 15.01 9.91 1.49
C SER A 211 14.19 10.81 2.42
N THR A 212 14.76 11.95 2.82
CA THR A 212 14.04 13.01 3.53
C THR A 212 13.96 14.26 2.65
N ILE A 213 12.77 14.65 2.19
CA ILE A 213 12.56 15.81 1.31
C ILE A 213 12.05 17.01 2.13
N ASN A 214 12.88 17.98 2.51
CA ASN A 214 12.50 19.06 3.45
C ASN A 214 11.90 20.33 2.81
N ASN A 215 11.69 20.38 1.50
CA ASN A 215 11.07 21.50 0.79
C ASN A 215 10.73 20.99 -0.60
N LEU A 216 9.50 20.53 -0.87
CA LEU A 216 9.14 20.03 -2.18
C LEU A 216 8.46 21.14 -2.99
N GLY A 217 9.05 21.50 -4.14
CA GLY A 217 8.40 22.41 -5.09
C GLY A 217 7.23 21.77 -5.84
N SER A 218 6.72 22.39 -6.91
CA SER A 218 5.69 21.74 -7.73
C SER A 218 6.28 20.57 -8.54
N LEU A 219 5.62 19.41 -8.45
CA LEU A 219 5.88 18.24 -9.29
C LEU A 219 4.76 18.11 -10.31
N SER A 220 5.08 17.86 -11.57
CA SER A 220 4.08 17.55 -12.60
C SER A 220 4.60 16.41 -13.48
N GLU A 221 3.87 15.30 -13.49
CA GLU A 221 4.26 14.09 -14.24
C GLU A 221 3.45 13.91 -15.51
N THR A 222 4.11 14.04 -16.67
CA THR A 222 3.41 14.11 -17.97
C THR A 222 3.47 12.83 -18.81
N GLN A 223 4.41 11.91 -18.57
CA GLN A 223 4.63 10.74 -19.45
C GLN A 223 5.21 9.46 -18.79
N ALA A 224 5.67 9.49 -17.54
CA ALA A 224 6.40 8.39 -16.89
C ALA A 224 5.80 7.98 -15.53
N MET A 225 6.41 6.96 -14.91
CA MET A 225 6.08 6.48 -13.56
C MET A 225 7.07 7.10 -12.57
N LEU A 226 6.58 7.88 -11.61
CA LEU A 226 7.35 8.37 -10.47
C LEU A 226 6.92 7.59 -9.23
N ALA A 227 7.88 6.99 -8.54
CA ALA A 227 7.62 6.30 -7.28
C ALA A 227 8.39 6.96 -6.14
N PHE A 228 7.71 7.20 -5.02
CA PHE A 228 8.30 7.53 -3.73
C PHE A 228 8.20 6.29 -2.84
N VAL A 229 9.31 5.84 -2.25
CA VAL A 229 9.39 4.55 -1.53
C VAL A 229 10.15 4.70 -0.21
N ASN A 230 9.53 4.43 0.94
CA ASN A 230 10.12 4.61 2.27
C ASN A 230 10.63 6.04 2.54
N ASP A 231 10.07 7.04 1.86
CA ASP A 231 10.50 8.43 1.99
C ASP A 231 9.79 9.14 3.13
N THR A 232 10.47 10.10 3.74
CA THR A 232 9.84 11.13 4.57
C THR A 232 9.85 12.45 3.81
N ILE A 233 8.70 12.99 3.46
CA ILE A 233 8.60 14.34 2.91
C ILE A 233 8.32 15.26 4.10
N ALA A 234 9.12 16.32 4.28
CA ALA A 234 9.07 17.34 5.33
C ALA A 234 9.07 18.79 4.75
N GLY A 235 8.51 19.76 5.47
CA GLY A 235 8.02 21.01 4.88
C GLY A 235 9.02 22.09 4.45
N GLY A 236 8.77 22.60 3.25
CA GLY A 236 9.15 23.95 2.81
C GLY A 236 8.11 24.52 1.83
N SER A 237 8.23 25.82 1.57
CA SER A 237 7.21 26.65 0.93
C SER A 237 7.26 26.54 -0.61
N LEU A 238 6.08 26.35 -1.25
CA LEU A 238 5.75 26.47 -2.69
C LEU A 238 5.80 25.19 -3.56
N GLY A 239 4.78 24.31 -3.50
CA GLY A 239 4.66 23.19 -4.45
C GLY A 239 3.38 22.33 -4.41
N ALA A 240 2.79 22.02 -5.58
CA ALA A 240 1.72 21.02 -5.78
C ALA A 240 2.26 19.77 -6.51
N ILE A 241 1.78 18.56 -6.17
CA ILE A 241 2.13 17.32 -6.88
C ILE A 241 1.00 16.96 -7.86
N VAL A 242 1.26 17.00 -9.16
CA VAL A 242 0.25 16.83 -10.22
C VAL A 242 0.58 15.61 -11.09
N ALA A 243 -0.38 14.70 -11.27
CA ALA A 243 -0.27 13.59 -12.22
C ALA A 243 -0.93 13.96 -13.54
N ASN A 244 -0.16 14.48 -14.51
CA ASN A 244 -0.64 14.94 -15.82
C ASN A 244 -0.62 13.82 -16.87
N GLY A 245 -1.37 12.73 -16.62
CA GLY A 245 -1.42 11.55 -17.48
C GLY A 245 -0.31 10.52 -17.22
N GLY A 246 0.63 10.81 -16.31
CA GLY A 246 1.59 9.85 -15.73
C GLY A 246 1.00 9.07 -14.54
N THR A 247 1.81 8.15 -13.99
CA THR A 247 1.50 7.39 -12.76
C THR A 247 2.39 7.87 -11.62
N ILE A 248 1.80 8.28 -10.50
CA ILE A 248 2.54 8.60 -9.27
C ILE A 248 2.23 7.52 -8.23
N THR A 249 3.26 6.88 -7.71
CA THR A 249 3.16 5.81 -6.71
C THR A 249 3.76 6.28 -5.39
N PHE A 250 3.04 6.08 -4.29
CA PHE A 250 3.54 6.30 -2.93
C PHE A 250 3.54 4.95 -2.19
N ASP A 251 4.73 4.49 -1.78
CA ASP A 251 4.91 3.24 -1.03
C ASP A 251 5.66 3.50 0.29
N ASN A 252 4.98 3.30 1.43
CA ASN A 252 5.51 3.56 2.77
C ASN A 252 6.08 4.99 2.92
N VAL A 253 5.36 5.97 2.38
CA VAL A 253 5.76 7.39 2.40
C VAL A 253 5.14 8.09 3.60
N HIS A 254 5.99 8.69 4.43
CA HIS A 254 5.60 9.51 5.56
C HIS A 254 5.61 10.99 5.19
N LEU A 255 4.49 11.69 5.38
CA LEU A 255 4.41 13.15 5.20
C LEU A 255 4.50 13.82 6.59
N ASP A 256 5.66 14.41 6.96
CA ASP A 256 5.95 14.96 8.29
C ASP A 256 6.20 16.47 8.31
N GLY A 257 5.24 17.26 8.81
CA GLY A 257 5.45 18.70 8.99
C GLY A 257 5.62 19.48 7.68
N THR A 258 5.53 18.79 6.55
CA THR A 258 5.21 19.31 5.22
C THR A 258 3.77 19.75 5.21
N LEU A 259 3.61 21.06 5.15
CA LEU A 259 2.62 21.59 4.26
C LEU A 259 3.04 21.14 2.85
N LEU A 260 2.22 20.37 2.12
CA LEU A 260 2.18 20.56 0.68
C LEU A 260 1.70 22.01 0.50
N ASP A 261 2.65 22.95 0.51
CA ASP A 261 2.38 24.39 0.45
C ASP A 261 1.97 24.74 -0.97
N ALA A 262 0.75 24.39 -1.30
CA ALA A 262 0.01 25.14 -2.27
C ALA A 262 -0.39 26.45 -1.61
N THR A 263 0.55 27.40 -1.53
CA THR A 263 0.25 28.75 -1.05
C THR A 263 -1.02 29.23 -1.74
N SER A 264 -2.13 29.30 -1.00
CA SER A 264 -3.53 29.52 -1.47
C SER A 264 -4.42 28.28 -1.73
N GLY A 265 -4.20 27.14 -1.06
CA GLY A 265 -5.07 25.96 -1.15
C GLY A 265 -4.76 25.10 -2.36
N GLY A 266 -4.09 23.98 -2.15
CA GLY A 266 -3.85 23.11 -3.28
C GLY A 266 -3.24 21.78 -2.92
N LEU A 267 -2.81 21.14 -4.00
CA LEU A 267 -3.68 20.13 -4.56
C LEU A 267 -2.80 18.99 -5.04
N ILE A 268 -3.09 17.78 -4.57
CA ILE A 268 -2.66 16.61 -5.33
C ILE A 268 -3.72 16.42 -6.42
N GLU A 269 -3.52 17.06 -7.58
CA GLU A 269 -4.45 16.99 -8.71
C GLU A 269 -4.06 15.84 -9.64
N SER A 270 -4.97 14.90 -9.86
CA SER A 270 -4.85 13.92 -10.94
C SER A 270 -5.58 14.39 -12.19
N VAL A 271 -5.01 14.10 -13.37
CA VAL A 271 -5.68 14.29 -14.66
C VAL A 271 -6.47 13.04 -15.01
N ALA A 272 -7.62 13.23 -15.67
CA ALA A 272 -8.54 12.17 -16.08
C ALA A 272 -7.80 10.96 -16.69
N GLY A 273 -7.99 9.79 -16.09
CA GLY A 273 -7.37 8.52 -16.52
C GLY A 273 -6.03 8.18 -15.84
N SER A 274 -5.52 9.01 -14.94
CA SER A 274 -4.39 8.66 -14.08
C SER A 274 -4.77 7.61 -13.02
N ALA A 275 -3.79 6.82 -12.60
CA ALA A 275 -3.91 5.89 -11.48
C ALA A 275 -2.87 6.28 -10.43
N ASN A 276 -3.32 6.58 -9.21
CA ASN A 276 -2.45 6.82 -8.06
C ASN A 276 -2.53 5.63 -7.13
N SER A 277 -1.41 5.22 -6.51
CA SER A 277 -1.41 4.11 -5.54
C SER A 277 -0.83 4.57 -4.21
N PHE A 278 -1.56 4.33 -3.12
CA PHE A 278 -1.17 4.62 -1.75
C PHE A 278 -1.00 3.31 -1.00
N ASN A 279 0.23 3.02 -0.55
CA ASN A 279 0.52 1.89 0.31
C ASN A 279 1.06 2.35 1.66
N ASN A 280 0.34 2.09 2.76
CA ASN A 280 0.75 2.49 4.12
C ASN A 280 1.10 3.99 4.26
N VAL A 281 0.15 4.87 3.93
CA VAL A 281 0.36 6.32 3.86
C VAL A 281 -0.41 7.04 4.97
N THR A 282 0.15 8.14 5.48
CA THR A 282 -0.53 9.03 6.44
C THR A 282 -0.68 10.44 5.86
N LEU A 283 -1.92 10.91 5.75
CA LEU A 283 -2.26 12.31 5.46
C LEU A 283 -2.42 13.06 6.79
N LYS A 284 -1.66 14.13 7.00
CA LYS A 284 -1.82 14.99 8.20
C LYS A 284 -2.94 16.02 7.99
N ALA A 285 -3.44 16.59 9.08
CA ALA A 285 -4.40 17.69 9.06
C ALA A 285 -3.95 18.85 8.17
N GLY A 286 -4.84 19.28 7.28
CA GLY A 286 -4.60 20.34 6.29
C GLY A 286 -4.07 19.86 4.93
N ALA A 287 -3.72 18.58 4.77
CA ALA A 287 -3.42 18.01 3.45
C ALA A 287 -4.72 17.87 2.62
N VAL A 288 -4.67 18.15 1.32
CA VAL A 288 -5.81 17.96 0.39
C VAL A 288 -5.38 17.11 -0.81
N PHE A 289 -6.03 15.96 -1.00
CA PHE A 289 -6.02 15.24 -2.27
C PHE A 289 -7.27 15.63 -3.04
N ASP A 290 -7.16 16.06 -4.29
CA ASP A 290 -8.30 16.47 -5.12
C ASP A 290 -8.22 15.79 -6.48
N ASP A 291 -9.17 14.90 -6.71
CA ASP A 291 -9.35 14.26 -8.00
C ASP A 291 -10.41 14.98 -8.83
N SER A 292 -10.16 16.29 -9.06
CA SER A 292 -11.04 17.17 -9.84
C SER A 292 -11.31 16.62 -11.24
N ALA A 293 -10.40 15.79 -11.79
CA ALA A 293 -10.48 15.30 -13.16
C ALA A 293 -11.06 13.88 -13.33
N GLY A 294 -11.43 13.17 -12.26
CA GLY A 294 -12.09 11.86 -12.37
C GLY A 294 -11.14 10.70 -12.64
N SER A 295 -10.20 10.47 -11.74
CA SER A 295 -9.14 9.47 -11.81
C SER A 295 -9.41 8.30 -10.86
N VAL A 296 -8.43 7.41 -10.71
CA VAL A 296 -8.51 6.28 -9.77
C VAL A 296 -7.44 6.40 -8.69
N LEU A 297 -7.89 6.43 -7.44
CA LEU A 297 -7.07 6.34 -6.24
C LEU A 297 -7.07 4.89 -5.73
N ASN A 298 -6.01 4.15 -6.01
CA ASN A 298 -5.82 2.80 -5.46
C ASN A 298 -5.21 2.91 -4.06
N VAL A 299 -5.79 2.21 -3.09
CA VAL A 299 -5.27 2.12 -1.73
C VAL A 299 -4.97 0.65 -1.43
N SER A 300 -3.75 0.38 -0.97
CA SER A 300 -3.32 -0.89 -0.41
C SER A 300 -2.78 -0.66 1.00
N GLY A 301 -2.89 -1.63 1.91
CA GLY A 301 -2.46 -1.43 3.29
C GLY A 301 -3.21 -0.29 4.00
N THR A 302 -2.59 0.41 4.95
CA THR A 302 -3.30 1.43 5.76
C THR A 302 -3.17 2.84 5.18
N LEU A 303 -4.29 3.53 4.92
CA LEU A 303 -4.35 4.96 4.67
C LEU A 303 -4.88 5.67 5.92
N ASN A 304 -4.02 6.36 6.65
CA ASN A 304 -4.41 7.22 7.78
C ASN A 304 -4.81 8.59 7.23
N ASN A 305 -6.11 8.85 7.05
CA ASN A 305 -6.61 10.14 6.60
C ASN A 305 -6.84 11.08 7.80
N GLY A 306 -5.91 11.99 8.06
CA GLY A 306 -6.13 13.15 8.92
C GLY A 306 -6.38 14.45 8.15
N GLY A 307 -6.36 14.42 6.81
CA GLY A 307 -6.52 15.57 5.92
C GLY A 307 -7.89 15.60 5.22
N LYS A 308 -7.94 16.03 3.96
CA LYS A 308 -9.14 16.04 3.12
C LYS A 308 -8.87 15.29 1.81
N ILE A 309 -9.80 14.44 1.39
CA ILE A 309 -9.81 13.74 0.11
C ILE A 309 -11.05 14.20 -0.63
N GLU A 310 -10.93 14.79 -1.81
CA GLU A 310 -12.05 15.24 -2.63
C GLU A 310 -12.08 14.45 -3.94
N LEU A 311 -13.22 13.82 -4.23
CA LEU A 311 -13.40 12.95 -5.39
C LEU A 311 -14.48 13.54 -6.29
N PHE A 312 -14.08 14.11 -7.43
CA PHE A 312 -14.98 14.72 -8.39
C PHE A 312 -15.08 13.92 -9.70
N ASN A 313 -16.03 14.29 -10.56
CA ASN A 313 -16.10 13.82 -11.95
C ASN A 313 -15.98 12.29 -12.10
N PHE A 314 -16.74 11.52 -11.29
CA PHE A 314 -16.75 10.05 -11.30
C PHE A 314 -15.44 9.39 -10.80
N ALA A 315 -14.64 10.12 -10.03
CA ALA A 315 -13.44 9.62 -9.38
C ALA A 315 -13.74 8.39 -8.50
N LYS A 316 -12.77 7.48 -8.42
CA LYS A 316 -12.91 6.23 -7.66
C LYS A 316 -11.77 6.05 -6.68
N VAL A 317 -12.11 5.73 -5.43
CA VAL A 317 -11.17 5.08 -4.51
C VAL A 317 -11.36 3.58 -4.64
N ILE A 318 -10.30 2.85 -4.94
CA ILE A 318 -10.32 1.39 -5.05
C ILE A 318 -9.44 0.81 -3.93
N LEU A 319 -10.07 0.10 -3.00
CA LEU A 319 -9.40 -0.64 -1.96
C LEU A 319 -8.93 -1.99 -2.51
N THR A 320 -7.65 -2.31 -2.32
CA THR A 320 -6.97 -3.50 -2.85
C THR A 320 -6.17 -4.23 -1.75
N GLY A 321 -6.01 -5.55 -1.83
CA GLY A 321 -5.23 -6.32 -0.85
C GLY A 321 -5.92 -6.43 0.51
N ASP A 322 -5.27 -5.98 1.60
CA ASP A 322 -5.86 -5.85 2.95
C ASP A 322 -5.93 -4.36 3.37
N ALA A 323 -6.39 -3.50 2.46
CA ALA A 323 -6.47 -2.06 2.69
C ALA A 323 -7.41 -1.67 3.84
N THR A 324 -6.99 -0.66 4.60
CA THR A 324 -7.76 -0.03 5.67
C THR A 324 -7.65 1.48 5.53
N VAL A 325 -8.78 2.18 5.41
CA VAL A 325 -8.81 3.65 5.46
C VAL A 325 -9.35 4.05 6.82
N ILE A 326 -8.49 4.66 7.64
CA ILE A 326 -8.82 5.10 9.01
C ILE A 326 -8.48 6.58 9.16
N GLY A 327 -9.22 7.30 10.00
CA GLY A 327 -8.74 8.59 10.50
C GLY A 327 -9.82 9.65 10.69
N ASN A 328 -9.36 10.82 11.10
CA ASN A 328 -10.17 11.95 11.52
C ASN A 328 -10.32 13.05 10.43
N GLY A 329 -9.95 12.74 9.20
CA GLY A 329 -10.04 13.62 8.04
C GLY A 329 -11.36 13.51 7.28
N ASP A 330 -11.53 14.36 6.27
CA ASP A 330 -12.75 14.42 5.46
C ASP A 330 -12.55 13.68 4.12
N ILE A 331 -13.61 13.04 3.62
CA ILE A 331 -13.73 12.49 2.27
C ILE A 331 -14.99 13.07 1.64
N LYS A 332 -14.85 13.88 0.58
CA LYS A 332 -15.96 14.48 -0.16
C LYS A 332 -16.21 13.71 -1.45
N LEU A 333 -17.44 13.24 -1.63
CA LEU A 333 -17.89 12.53 -2.82
C LEU A 333 -18.80 13.43 -3.66
N ASP A 334 -18.47 13.58 -4.93
CA ASP A 334 -19.33 14.22 -5.92
C ASP A 334 -20.17 13.18 -6.69
N PRO A 335 -21.30 13.57 -7.31
CA PRO A 335 -22.17 12.63 -8.01
C PRO A 335 -21.43 11.67 -8.96
N GLY A 336 -21.60 10.37 -8.72
CA GLY A 336 -20.98 9.30 -9.50
C GLY A 336 -19.59 8.87 -9.01
N SER A 337 -18.98 9.60 -8.07
CA SER A 337 -17.78 9.16 -7.38
C SER A 337 -18.07 7.94 -6.49
N SER A 338 -17.05 7.11 -6.28
CA SER A 338 -17.24 5.82 -5.59
C SER A 338 -16.06 5.45 -4.69
N ILE A 339 -16.33 4.88 -3.52
CA ILE A 339 -15.36 4.12 -2.73
C ILE A 339 -15.68 2.65 -2.93
N LEU A 340 -14.84 1.92 -3.65
CA LEU A 340 -15.09 0.55 -4.07
C LEU A 340 -14.07 -0.40 -3.46
N ASN A 341 -14.52 -1.62 -3.24
CA ASN A 341 -13.64 -2.73 -2.97
C ASN A 341 -13.27 -3.45 -4.28
N SER A 342 -12.03 -3.92 -4.41
CA SER A 342 -11.58 -4.78 -5.51
C SER A 342 -11.25 -6.22 -5.09
N GLY A 343 -11.77 -6.63 -3.93
CA GLY A 343 -11.65 -7.97 -3.36
C GLY A 343 -10.65 -8.02 -2.20
N GLY A 344 -10.93 -8.87 -1.20
CA GLY A 344 -10.24 -8.86 0.09
C GLY A 344 -11.13 -8.25 1.19
N HIS A 345 -10.80 -8.48 2.46
CA HIS A 345 -11.53 -7.89 3.58
C HIS A 345 -10.94 -6.53 3.93
N HIS A 346 -11.69 -5.47 3.66
CA HIS A 346 -11.28 -4.09 3.87
C HIS A 346 -12.12 -3.41 4.93
N THR A 347 -11.53 -2.38 5.53
CA THR A 347 -12.21 -1.54 6.52
C THR A 347 -12.13 -0.08 6.10
N LEU A 348 -13.28 0.59 6.14
CA LEU A 348 -13.40 2.04 6.09
C LEU A 348 -13.94 2.47 7.46
N ASP A 349 -13.09 3.12 8.25
CA ASP A 349 -13.37 3.45 9.64
C ASP A 349 -13.24 4.96 9.88
N LEU A 350 -14.36 5.58 10.26
CA LEU A 350 -14.47 7.02 10.51
C LEU A 350 -14.25 7.32 11.99
N GLU A 351 -13.01 7.21 12.45
CA GLU A 351 -12.61 7.62 13.81
C GLU A 351 -12.49 9.16 13.91
N GLY A 352 -13.62 9.86 13.93
CA GLY A 352 -13.68 11.32 14.03
C GLY A 352 -13.64 12.07 12.69
N GLY A 353 -13.61 11.35 11.57
CA GLY A 353 -13.62 11.90 10.21
C GLY A 353 -15.00 11.97 9.60
N THR A 354 -15.12 12.65 8.47
CA THR A 354 -16.40 12.83 7.76
C THR A 354 -16.34 12.23 6.37
N ILE A 355 -17.36 11.46 5.96
CA ILE A 355 -17.64 11.24 4.53
C ILE A 355 -18.88 12.06 4.18
N ASP A 356 -18.77 12.97 3.21
CA ASP A 356 -19.89 13.82 2.79
C ASP A 356 -20.18 13.79 1.28
N GLY A 357 -21.35 14.28 0.89
CA GLY A 357 -21.70 14.57 -0.50
C GLY A 357 -22.66 13.57 -1.15
N ALA A 358 -22.32 13.07 -2.33
CA ALA A 358 -23.12 12.18 -3.18
C ALA A 358 -22.22 11.15 -3.87
N GLY A 359 -22.69 9.91 -4.07
CA GLY A 359 -21.85 8.86 -4.66
C GLY A 359 -22.22 7.46 -4.17
N THR A 360 -21.25 6.55 -4.24
CA THR A 360 -21.44 5.17 -3.75
C THR A 360 -20.30 4.74 -2.82
N ILE A 361 -20.64 4.01 -1.76
CA ILE A 361 -19.69 3.35 -0.86
C ILE A 361 -19.96 1.86 -0.92
N GLY A 362 -18.97 1.09 -1.36
CA GLY A 362 -19.06 -0.34 -1.61
C GLY A 362 -19.65 -0.71 -2.97
N ASN A 363 -19.56 -2.00 -3.29
CA ASN A 363 -20.00 -2.64 -4.54
C ASN A 363 -20.84 -3.91 -4.29
N GLY A 364 -21.26 -4.16 -3.04
CA GLY A 364 -22.06 -5.31 -2.61
C GLY A 364 -21.34 -6.65 -2.55
N ASP A 365 -20.00 -6.65 -2.59
CA ASP A 365 -19.21 -7.89 -2.62
C ASP A 365 -19.01 -8.56 -1.24
N HIS A 366 -19.64 -8.04 -0.19
CA HIS A 366 -19.56 -8.53 1.19
C HIS A 366 -18.15 -8.48 1.79
N SER A 367 -17.29 -7.60 1.27
CA SER A 367 -15.90 -7.59 1.71
C SER A 367 -15.37 -6.21 2.12
N LEU A 368 -16.21 -5.18 2.08
CA LEU A 368 -15.99 -3.91 2.77
C LEU A 368 -16.73 -3.88 4.11
N THR A 369 -16.06 -3.48 5.18
CA THR A 369 -16.67 -3.11 6.47
C THR A 369 -16.66 -1.60 6.57
N LEU A 370 -17.81 -0.99 6.84
CA LEU A 370 -17.93 0.43 7.15
C LEU A 370 -18.26 0.60 8.63
N ASP A 371 -17.36 1.24 9.37
CA ASP A 371 -17.57 1.64 10.77
C ASP A 371 -17.57 3.15 10.91
N ILE A 372 -18.65 3.70 11.47
CA ILE A 372 -18.79 5.12 11.77
C ILE A 372 -18.51 5.30 13.26
N GLY A 373 -17.23 5.48 13.59
CA GLY A 373 -16.74 5.61 14.96
C GLY A 373 -17.26 6.85 15.70
N PHE A 374 -16.89 6.98 16.98
CA PHE A 374 -17.24 8.16 17.78
C PHE A 374 -16.74 9.44 17.13
N SER A 375 -17.60 10.46 17.09
CA SER A 375 -17.34 11.73 16.39
C SER A 375 -17.11 11.62 14.88
N GLY A 376 -17.20 10.42 14.30
CA GLY A 376 -17.25 10.22 12.86
C GLY A 376 -18.62 10.62 12.30
N THR A 377 -18.64 11.06 11.05
CA THR A 377 -19.86 11.52 10.37
C THR A 377 -19.97 10.90 8.99
N LEU A 378 -21.14 10.37 8.65
CA LEU A 378 -21.53 10.05 7.29
C LEU A 378 -22.70 10.95 6.89
N GLU A 379 -22.50 11.85 5.95
CA GLU A 379 -23.45 12.91 5.60
C GLU A 379 -23.80 12.91 4.11
N ALA A 380 -25.08 12.71 3.78
CA ALA A 380 -25.58 13.03 2.44
C ALA A 380 -25.97 14.51 2.37
N ASN A 381 -25.14 15.33 1.72
CA ASN A 381 -25.39 16.76 1.52
C ASN A 381 -25.25 17.20 0.04
N GLY A 382 -25.08 16.24 -0.89
CA GLY A 382 -24.84 16.50 -2.30
C GLY A 382 -26.10 16.65 -3.16
N SER A 383 -25.91 16.84 -4.47
CA SER A 383 -27.02 17.02 -5.44
C SER A 383 -27.67 15.70 -5.91
N GLN A 384 -27.12 14.57 -5.50
CA GLN A 384 -27.58 13.21 -5.78
C GLN A 384 -27.49 12.36 -4.51
N PRO A 385 -28.10 11.17 -4.48
CA PRO A 385 -28.01 10.30 -3.32
C PRO A 385 -26.58 9.85 -3.01
N LEU A 386 -26.30 9.65 -1.74
CA LEU A 386 -25.18 8.84 -1.27
C LEU A 386 -25.71 7.42 -0.99
N ALA A 387 -25.24 6.43 -1.75
CA ALA A 387 -25.64 5.04 -1.58
C ALA A 387 -24.55 4.23 -0.89
N VAL A 388 -24.94 3.39 0.07
CA VAL A 388 -24.05 2.52 0.85
C VAL A 388 -24.45 1.07 0.62
N ASN A 389 -23.57 0.33 -0.05
CA ASN A 389 -23.71 -1.09 -0.38
C ASN A 389 -22.35 -1.77 -0.26
N THR A 390 -21.92 -1.99 0.97
CA THR A 390 -20.73 -2.75 1.34
C THR A 390 -20.92 -4.26 1.19
N GLY A 391 -22.18 -4.74 1.21
CA GLY A 391 -22.55 -6.15 1.30
C GLY A 391 -22.39 -6.73 2.72
N ASN A 392 -22.02 -5.90 3.70
CA ASN A 392 -21.94 -6.26 5.12
C ASN A 392 -22.79 -5.32 5.95
N SER A 393 -23.04 -5.64 7.22
CA SER A 393 -23.68 -4.68 8.13
C SER A 393 -22.78 -3.46 8.38
N VAL A 394 -23.37 -2.27 8.36
CA VAL A 394 -22.71 -1.01 8.73
C VAL A 394 -22.83 -0.79 10.22
N THR A 395 -21.73 -0.49 10.90
CA THR A 395 -21.75 -0.14 12.34
C THR A 395 -21.63 1.36 12.52
N SER A 396 -22.33 1.89 13.52
CA SER A 396 -22.25 3.32 13.85
C SER A 396 -22.32 3.59 15.36
N SER A 397 -21.46 4.50 15.80
CA SER A 397 -21.44 5.17 17.10
C SER A 397 -21.32 6.69 16.97
N GLY A 398 -21.16 7.20 15.73
CA GLY A 398 -21.06 8.61 15.37
C GLY A 398 -22.36 9.22 14.87
N LEU A 399 -22.26 10.06 13.83
CA LEU A 399 -23.39 10.75 13.19
C LEU A 399 -23.66 10.16 11.80
N ILE A 400 -24.92 9.81 11.54
CA ILE A 400 -25.43 9.53 10.20
C ILE A 400 -26.42 10.64 9.88
N GLU A 401 -26.21 11.38 8.81
CA GLU A 401 -27.00 12.57 8.51
C GLU A 401 -27.38 12.66 7.03
N ALA A 402 -28.57 13.17 6.76
CA ALA A 402 -28.99 13.58 5.42
C ALA A 402 -29.55 15.01 5.47
N VAL A 403 -28.98 15.90 4.66
CA VAL A 403 -29.32 17.32 4.59
C VAL A 403 -29.55 17.71 3.14
N HIS A 404 -30.80 18.04 2.77
CA HIS A 404 -31.22 18.34 1.40
C HIS A 404 -31.01 17.21 0.35
N ALA A 405 -30.51 16.05 0.76
CA ALA A 405 -30.15 14.94 -0.11
C ALA A 405 -30.63 13.59 0.46
N SER A 406 -30.48 12.52 -0.31
CA SER A 406 -30.87 11.17 0.10
C SER A 406 -29.65 10.34 0.51
N LEU A 407 -29.74 9.65 1.64
CA LEU A 407 -28.77 8.66 2.10
C LEU A 407 -29.42 7.27 2.09
N ASN A 408 -28.92 6.37 1.25
CA ASN A 408 -29.56 5.08 1.00
C ASN A 408 -28.65 3.96 1.46
N PHE A 409 -29.11 3.15 2.41
CA PHE A 409 -28.42 1.94 2.86
C PHE A 409 -29.08 0.71 2.24
N ASP A 410 -28.34 0.01 1.39
CA ASP A 410 -28.69 -1.34 0.91
C ASP A 410 -28.44 -2.38 2.01
N ASP A 411 -27.50 -2.08 2.91
CA ASP A 411 -27.08 -2.95 4.00
C ASP A 411 -27.83 -2.68 5.32
N ALA A 412 -27.85 -3.68 6.20
CA ALA A 412 -28.40 -3.52 7.55
C ALA A 412 -27.49 -2.59 8.39
N VAL A 413 -28.10 -1.67 9.13
CA VAL A 413 -27.36 -0.70 9.96
C VAL A 413 -27.52 -1.01 11.45
N LEU A 414 -26.40 -1.11 12.16
CA LEU A 414 -26.32 -1.24 13.61
C LEU A 414 -25.80 0.08 14.22
N ASN A 415 -26.73 0.95 14.61
CA ASN A 415 -26.40 2.18 15.34
C ASN A 415 -26.36 1.90 16.85
N THR A 416 -25.19 1.73 17.44
CA THR A 416 -25.05 1.33 18.84
C THR A 416 -25.30 2.49 19.81
N PHE A 417 -24.65 3.64 19.56
CA PHE A 417 -24.73 4.85 20.42
C PHE A 417 -24.81 6.16 19.63
N GLY A 418 -24.79 6.09 18.30
CA GLY A 418 -24.75 7.24 17.43
C GLY A 418 -26.08 7.97 17.29
N THR A 419 -26.05 9.07 16.53
CA THR A 419 -27.24 9.84 16.18
C THR A 419 -27.50 9.68 14.68
N ILE A 420 -28.75 9.43 14.32
CA ILE A 420 -29.24 9.44 12.94
C ILE A 420 -30.13 10.68 12.80
N THR A 421 -29.85 11.55 11.83
CA THR A 421 -30.60 12.78 11.62
C THR A 421 -30.99 12.96 10.16
N ALA A 422 -32.29 13.13 9.89
CA ALA A 422 -32.77 13.64 8.60
C ALA A 422 -33.23 15.09 8.80
N ASP A 423 -32.62 16.04 8.09
CA ASP A 423 -32.89 17.47 8.23
C ASP A 423 -32.97 18.20 6.89
N GLN A 424 -33.62 19.37 6.89
CA GLN A 424 -33.73 20.29 5.76
C GLN A 424 -34.19 19.62 4.45
N GLY A 425 -35.11 18.66 4.54
CA GLY A 425 -35.63 17.93 3.38
C GLY A 425 -34.79 16.73 2.96
N GLY A 426 -33.81 16.32 3.77
CA GLY A 426 -33.06 15.09 3.56
C GLY A 426 -33.91 13.84 3.76
N THR A 427 -33.54 12.76 3.08
CA THR A 427 -34.18 11.46 3.23
C THR A 427 -33.17 10.39 3.59
N ILE A 428 -33.52 9.46 4.50
CA ILE A 428 -32.68 8.30 4.80
C ILE A 428 -33.47 7.03 4.60
N ASP A 429 -33.00 6.18 3.70
CA ASP A 429 -33.65 4.91 3.35
C ASP A 429 -32.79 3.74 3.86
N PHE A 430 -33.32 2.97 4.81
CA PHE A 430 -32.73 1.74 5.33
C PHE A 430 -33.47 0.53 4.76
N THR A 431 -32.96 -0.04 3.66
CA THR A 431 -33.68 -1.11 2.94
C THR A 431 -33.57 -2.49 3.61
N SER A 432 -32.50 -2.72 4.37
CA SER A 432 -32.21 -3.98 5.06
C SER A 432 -32.40 -3.90 6.59
N GLY A 433 -33.09 -2.86 7.06
CA GLY A 433 -33.42 -2.65 8.48
C GLY A 433 -32.40 -1.85 9.28
N LEU A 434 -32.85 -1.39 10.44
CA LEU A 434 -32.09 -0.53 11.35
C LEU A 434 -32.21 -1.05 12.78
N THR A 435 -31.09 -1.38 13.41
CA THR A 435 -31.01 -1.60 14.86
C THR A 435 -30.45 -0.34 15.51
N ASN A 436 -31.33 0.43 16.16
CA ASN A 436 -31.00 1.71 16.77
C ASN A 436 -30.93 1.62 18.31
N GLY A 437 -29.72 1.51 18.84
CA GLY A 437 -29.38 1.74 20.25
C GLY A 437 -29.17 3.21 20.62
N GLY A 438 -29.03 4.10 19.63
CA GLY A 438 -28.87 5.54 19.81
C GLY A 438 -30.17 6.34 19.64
N ILE A 439 -30.08 7.50 18.98
CA ILE A 439 -31.20 8.41 18.73
C ILE A 439 -31.43 8.56 17.23
N VAL A 440 -32.70 8.52 16.80
CA VAL A 440 -33.13 8.94 15.46
C VAL A 440 -33.92 10.25 15.57
N ASN A 441 -33.51 11.28 14.84
CA ASN A 441 -34.19 12.57 14.73
C ASN A 441 -34.67 12.79 13.30
N VAL A 442 -35.94 13.12 13.13
CA VAL A 442 -36.51 13.46 11.81
C VAL A 442 -37.15 14.84 11.89
N HIS A 443 -36.54 15.82 11.23
CA HIS A 443 -37.00 17.21 11.26
C HIS A 443 -37.95 17.56 10.11
N ALA A 444 -38.47 18.79 10.15
CA ALA A 444 -39.47 19.31 9.23
C ALA A 444 -39.11 19.05 7.75
N GLY A 445 -40.05 18.46 7.02
CA GLY A 445 -39.90 18.19 5.59
C GLY A 445 -38.96 17.04 5.23
N SER A 446 -38.36 16.38 6.23
CA SER A 446 -37.41 15.28 6.05
C SER A 446 -38.08 13.93 6.32
N GLU A 447 -37.49 12.85 5.79
CA GLU A 447 -38.06 11.52 5.86
C GLU A 447 -37.01 10.47 6.25
N VAL A 448 -37.42 9.51 7.08
CA VAL A 448 -36.69 8.25 7.26
C VAL A 448 -37.61 7.10 6.89
N ASP A 449 -37.17 6.24 5.99
CA ASP A 449 -37.87 5.01 5.60
C ASP A 449 -37.04 3.79 6.03
N VAL A 450 -37.63 2.89 6.81
CA VAL A 450 -37.00 1.62 7.22
C VAL A 450 -37.83 0.46 6.68
N SER A 451 -37.38 -0.09 5.55
CA SER A 451 -37.88 -1.37 5.07
C SER A 451 -37.37 -2.48 6.00
N GLY A 452 -38.22 -3.43 6.37
CA GLY A 452 -37.88 -4.49 7.31
C GLY A 452 -38.18 -4.16 8.78
N ASN A 453 -37.16 -4.06 9.65
CA ASN A 453 -37.36 -3.86 11.10
C ASN A 453 -36.54 -2.69 11.62
N LEU A 454 -37.21 -1.75 12.28
CA LEU A 454 -36.61 -0.77 13.17
C LEU A 454 -36.67 -1.31 14.60
N VAL A 455 -35.52 -1.70 15.15
CA VAL A 455 -35.37 -1.94 16.60
C VAL A 455 -35.04 -0.61 17.25
N ASN A 456 -36.05 0.03 17.84
CA ASN A 456 -35.98 1.38 18.38
C ASN A 456 -35.56 1.41 19.85
N ASN A 457 -34.58 2.27 20.17
CA ASN A 457 -34.30 2.73 21.53
C ASN A 457 -34.81 4.16 21.78
N ALA A 458 -34.57 5.10 20.86
CA ALA A 458 -35.12 6.44 20.94
C ALA A 458 -35.31 7.03 19.55
N THR A 459 -36.50 7.56 19.28
CA THR A 459 -36.82 8.29 18.04
C THR A 459 -37.63 9.55 18.37
N VAL A 460 -37.29 10.66 17.72
CA VAL A 460 -38.01 11.94 17.80
C VAL A 460 -38.36 12.40 16.38
N LEU A 461 -39.63 12.68 16.14
CA LEU A 461 -40.10 13.32 14.92
C LEU A 461 -40.53 14.75 15.30
N ASP A 462 -39.93 15.75 14.67
CA ASP A 462 -40.30 17.16 14.81
C ASP A 462 -40.72 17.69 13.45
N ASN A 463 -42.01 17.56 13.12
CA ASN A 463 -42.57 17.83 11.79
C ASN A 463 -42.02 16.96 10.64
N GLY A 464 -41.25 15.91 10.96
CA GLY A 464 -40.71 14.94 10.00
C GLY A 464 -41.61 13.72 9.76
N VAL A 465 -41.18 12.85 8.85
CA VAL A 465 -41.87 11.61 8.48
C VAL A 465 -41.01 10.38 8.80
N LEU A 466 -41.55 9.43 9.56
CA LEU A 466 -40.95 8.10 9.71
C LEU A 466 -41.88 7.05 9.09
N LYS A 467 -41.36 6.26 8.16
CA LYS A 467 -42.01 5.08 7.61
C LYS A 467 -41.24 3.84 8.05
N VAL A 468 -41.97 2.85 8.55
CA VAL A 468 -41.37 1.59 8.99
C VAL A 468 -42.29 0.42 8.68
N ASP A 469 -41.69 -0.69 8.27
CA ASP A 469 -42.43 -1.95 8.16
C ASP A 469 -42.72 -2.51 9.55
N ASN A 470 -41.69 -2.90 10.29
CA ASN A 470 -41.84 -3.39 11.66
C ASN A 470 -41.17 -2.41 12.63
N LEU A 471 -41.89 -2.03 13.68
CA LEU A 471 -41.40 -1.18 14.76
C LEU A 471 -41.33 -1.98 16.05
N SER A 472 -40.11 -2.24 16.51
CA SER A 472 -39.83 -3.01 17.72
C SER A 472 -38.85 -2.31 18.65
N GLY A 473 -38.43 -2.98 19.72
CA GLY A 473 -37.52 -2.42 20.71
C GLY A 473 -38.23 -1.86 21.95
N THR A 474 -37.43 -1.51 22.95
CA THR A 474 -37.90 -1.01 24.25
C THR A 474 -38.06 0.51 24.28
N GLY A 475 -37.64 1.17 23.21
CA GLY A 475 -37.65 2.60 23.07
C GLY A 475 -39.03 3.22 22.92
N THR A 476 -39.03 4.54 22.89
CA THR A 476 -40.23 5.32 22.57
C THR A 476 -40.01 6.10 21.28
N VAL A 477 -41.03 6.15 20.43
CA VAL A 477 -41.12 7.09 19.30
C VAL A 477 -41.95 8.28 19.75
N ASN A 478 -41.32 9.45 19.86
CA ASN A 478 -42.01 10.70 20.19
C ASN A 478 -42.34 11.43 18.89
N VAL A 479 -43.63 11.60 18.60
CA VAL A 479 -44.10 12.30 17.40
C VAL A 479 -44.59 13.68 17.82
N ASN A 480 -43.99 14.72 17.25
CA ASN A 480 -44.35 16.11 17.49
C ASN A 480 -44.64 16.82 16.15
N ASN A 481 -45.93 16.99 15.86
CA ASN A 481 -46.48 17.44 14.58
C ASN A 481 -45.95 16.66 13.36
N GLY A 482 -45.51 15.42 13.58
CA GLY A 482 -44.88 14.56 12.59
C GLY A 482 -45.84 13.55 11.97
N THR A 483 -45.33 12.76 11.04
CA THR A 483 -46.05 11.62 10.48
C THR A 483 -45.32 10.32 10.79
N LEU A 484 -45.99 9.37 11.42
CA LEU A 484 -45.49 8.01 11.62
C LEU A 484 -46.35 7.02 10.84
N VAL A 485 -45.74 6.27 9.94
CA VAL A 485 -46.38 5.22 9.13
C VAL A 485 -45.81 3.87 9.56
N VAL A 486 -46.68 2.96 9.98
CA VAL A 486 -46.31 1.57 10.33
C VAL A 486 -47.13 0.62 9.46
N THR A 487 -46.48 -0.18 8.62
CA THR A 487 -47.17 -1.09 7.67
C THR A 487 -47.21 -2.55 8.14
N GLY A 488 -46.41 -2.92 9.15
CA GLY A 488 -46.31 -4.26 9.73
C GLY A 488 -46.43 -4.27 11.26
N ASN A 489 -45.57 -5.02 11.95
CA ASN A 489 -45.75 -5.22 13.40
C ASN A 489 -45.32 -4.00 14.21
N LEU A 490 -46.21 -3.53 15.09
CA LEU A 490 -45.92 -2.54 16.12
C LEU A 490 -45.77 -3.22 17.47
N SER A 491 -44.61 -3.07 18.09
CA SER A 491 -44.28 -3.59 19.43
C SER A 491 -43.58 -2.58 20.34
N SER A 492 -43.12 -1.44 19.81
CA SER A 492 -42.51 -0.31 20.54
C SER A 492 -43.57 0.67 21.08
N ASN A 493 -43.19 1.49 22.06
CA ASN A 493 -44.03 2.59 22.53
C ASN A 493 -44.03 3.77 21.55
N VAL A 494 -45.18 4.43 21.42
CA VAL A 494 -45.40 5.63 20.61
C VAL A 494 -46.11 6.68 21.47
N VAL A 495 -45.59 7.90 21.46
CA VAL A 495 -46.17 9.07 22.12
C VAL A 495 -46.49 10.10 21.05
N LEU A 496 -47.76 10.48 20.95
CA LEU A 496 -48.24 11.50 20.01
C LEU A 496 -48.36 12.83 20.77
N THR A 497 -47.88 13.92 20.20
CA THR A 497 -47.95 15.27 20.76
C THR A 497 -48.26 16.30 19.68
N GLY A 498 -49.45 16.88 19.70
CA GLY A 498 -49.83 17.95 18.78
C GLY A 498 -50.71 17.48 17.62
N THR A 499 -50.47 18.00 16.42
CA THR A 499 -51.24 17.68 15.20
C THR A 499 -50.57 16.59 14.36
N ASP A 500 -50.28 15.45 15.00
CA ASP A 500 -49.58 14.34 14.35
C ASP A 500 -50.46 13.60 13.34
N THR A 501 -49.82 12.90 12.42
CA THR A 501 -50.47 11.88 11.60
C THR A 501 -49.91 10.51 11.95
N PHE A 502 -50.76 9.60 12.40
CA PHE A 502 -50.39 8.20 12.59
C PHE A 502 -51.11 7.35 11.56
N VAL A 503 -50.35 6.70 10.69
CA VAL A 503 -50.86 5.79 9.66
C VAL A 503 -50.55 4.37 10.08
N PHE A 504 -51.61 3.61 10.32
CA PHE A 504 -51.57 2.18 10.51
C PHE A 504 -51.91 1.54 9.18
N GLY A 505 -50.93 0.89 8.57
CA GLY A 505 -51.01 0.34 7.21
C GLY A 505 -51.77 -0.98 7.13
N PRO A 506 -52.00 -1.48 5.90
CA PRO A 506 -52.98 -2.54 5.64
C PRO A 506 -52.70 -3.86 6.34
N ASP A 507 -51.42 -4.19 6.49
CA ASP A 507 -50.96 -5.43 7.12
C ASP A 507 -50.47 -5.21 8.56
N ALA A 508 -50.68 -3.99 9.11
CA ALA A 508 -50.11 -3.61 10.38
C ALA A 508 -50.80 -4.33 11.54
N ARG A 509 -50.00 -4.71 12.55
CA ARG A 509 -50.51 -5.40 13.75
C ARG A 509 -49.84 -4.87 15.00
N GLN A 510 -50.62 -4.37 15.95
CA GLN A 510 -50.11 -4.05 17.27
C GLN A 510 -49.99 -5.35 18.07
N THR A 511 -48.75 -5.75 18.33
CA THR A 511 -48.41 -6.98 19.07
C THR A 511 -48.08 -6.66 20.53
N SER A 512 -47.49 -5.48 20.77
CA SER A 512 -47.25 -4.89 22.09
C SER A 512 -47.03 -3.38 21.95
N GLY A 513 -46.51 -2.74 22.98
CA GLY A 513 -46.17 -1.32 22.94
C GLY A 513 -47.40 -0.44 23.17
N LEU A 514 -47.17 0.68 23.83
CA LEU A 514 -48.19 1.64 24.21
C LEU A 514 -48.25 2.78 23.20
N ILE A 515 -49.41 3.04 22.61
CA ILE A 515 -49.70 4.27 21.87
C ILE A 515 -50.40 5.24 22.83
N SER A 516 -49.80 6.38 23.13
CA SER A 516 -50.26 7.28 24.19
C SER A 516 -50.29 8.75 23.78
N ASN A 517 -51.03 9.52 24.59
CA ASN A 517 -51.15 10.97 24.48
C ASN A 517 -51.84 11.44 23.19
N TYR A 518 -52.80 10.67 22.69
CA TYR A 518 -53.63 11.10 21.57
C TYR A 518 -54.31 12.45 21.87
N THR A 519 -53.92 13.53 21.21
CA THR A 519 -54.45 14.89 21.42
C THR A 519 -55.47 15.29 20.34
N PRO A 520 -56.42 16.21 20.64
CA PRO A 520 -57.28 16.78 19.60
C PRO A 520 -56.46 17.41 18.47
N GLY A 521 -56.68 16.99 17.23
CA GLY A 521 -55.91 17.42 16.05
C GLY A 521 -54.99 16.34 15.47
N THR A 522 -54.75 15.25 16.19
CA THR A 522 -54.07 14.07 15.65
C THR A 522 -54.96 13.36 14.61
N THR A 523 -54.42 13.16 13.41
CA THR A 523 -55.06 12.37 12.35
C THR A 523 -54.65 10.91 12.48
N LEU A 524 -55.65 10.03 12.63
CA LEU A 524 -55.46 8.59 12.63
C LEU A 524 -55.95 8.01 11.31
N VAL A 525 -55.05 7.39 10.54
CA VAL A 525 -55.38 6.68 9.30
C VAL A 525 -55.25 5.19 9.57
N LEU A 526 -56.37 4.47 9.45
CA LEU A 526 -56.45 3.02 9.64
C LEU A 526 -56.62 2.37 8.27
N ASP A 527 -55.54 2.34 7.51
CA ASP A 527 -55.52 1.65 6.23
C ASP A 527 -55.44 0.14 6.53
N GLY A 528 -56.37 -0.67 5.99
CA GLY A 528 -56.45 -2.13 6.27
C GLY A 528 -57.51 -2.61 7.23
N PHE A 529 -58.02 -1.74 8.10
CA PHE A 529 -59.19 -2.10 8.90
C PHE A 529 -60.41 -2.25 7.98
N ASP A 530 -61.21 -3.31 8.15
CA ASP A 530 -62.47 -3.46 7.42
C ASP A 530 -63.39 -2.24 7.66
N ALA A 531 -64.32 -1.97 6.74
CA ALA A 531 -65.29 -0.89 6.80
C ALA A 531 -66.17 -0.91 8.07
N LYS A 532 -66.09 -1.98 8.88
CA LYS A 532 -66.74 -2.13 10.18
C LYS A 532 -65.70 -2.30 11.30
N VAL A 533 -65.11 -1.18 11.71
CA VAL A 533 -64.31 -1.09 12.94
C VAL A 533 -65.23 -1.03 14.16
N ASN A 534 -65.00 -1.89 15.14
CA ASN A 534 -65.62 -1.83 16.45
C ASN A 534 -64.71 -1.07 17.42
N ALA A 535 -65.26 -0.06 18.09
CA ALA A 535 -64.55 0.78 19.05
C ALA A 535 -65.10 0.58 20.47
N ALA A 536 -64.22 0.23 21.41
CA ALA A 536 -64.55 0.05 22.82
C ALA A 536 -63.71 0.99 23.69
N PHE A 537 -64.34 1.88 24.45
CA PHE A 537 -63.67 2.82 25.34
C PHE A 537 -63.88 2.44 26.81
N ASP A 538 -62.77 2.34 27.57
CA ASP A 538 -62.78 2.18 29.02
C ASP A 538 -62.49 3.50 29.71
N THR A 539 -63.50 4.04 30.39
CA THR A 539 -63.46 5.32 31.11
C THR A 539 -62.61 5.29 32.38
N GLN A 540 -62.28 4.11 32.92
CA GLN A 540 -61.42 4.00 34.11
C GLN A 540 -59.94 4.09 33.75
N THR A 541 -59.58 3.50 32.61
CA THR A 541 -58.19 3.42 32.13
C THR A 541 -57.87 4.44 31.04
N ASN A 542 -58.88 5.14 30.50
CA ASN A 542 -58.80 6.03 29.33
C ASN A 542 -58.26 5.31 28.08
N ILE A 543 -58.59 4.03 27.93
CA ILE A 543 -58.13 3.21 26.83
C ILE A 543 -59.22 3.08 25.78
N LEU A 544 -58.88 3.38 24.53
CA LEU A 544 -59.68 3.08 23.35
C LEU A 544 -59.10 1.85 22.66
N THR A 545 -59.93 0.82 22.50
CA THR A 545 -59.59 -0.37 21.71
C THR A 545 -60.37 -0.36 20.41
N LEU A 546 -59.67 -0.49 19.29
CA LEU A 546 -60.24 -0.62 17.95
C LEU A 546 -60.02 -2.05 17.47
N THR A 547 -61.06 -2.69 16.95
CA THR A 547 -61.02 -4.06 16.44
C THR A 547 -61.81 -4.20 15.15
N ASP A 548 -61.42 -5.09 14.25
CA ASP A 548 -62.23 -5.44 13.07
C ASP A 548 -62.58 -6.94 13.02
N ALA A 549 -63.30 -7.33 11.96
CA ALA A 549 -63.71 -8.71 11.73
C ALA A 549 -62.54 -9.66 11.41
N ASP A 550 -61.43 -9.11 10.92
CA ASP A 550 -60.20 -9.85 10.59
C ASP A 550 -59.21 -9.92 11.77
N HIS A 551 -59.68 -9.53 12.97
CA HIS A 551 -58.94 -9.54 14.22
C HIS A 551 -57.71 -8.62 14.24
N HIS A 552 -57.67 -7.57 13.42
CA HIS A 552 -56.80 -6.45 13.69
C HIS A 552 -57.25 -5.80 14.99
N ALA A 553 -56.30 -5.49 15.88
CA ALA A 553 -56.57 -4.85 17.15
C ALA A 553 -55.55 -3.73 17.36
N MET A 554 -56.03 -2.58 17.81
CA MET A 554 -55.23 -1.42 18.17
C MET A 554 -55.72 -0.87 19.50
N THR A 555 -54.79 -0.45 20.35
CA THR A 555 -55.05 0.11 21.68
C THR A 555 -54.38 1.47 21.80
N LEU A 556 -55.18 2.50 22.10
CA LEU A 556 -54.75 3.88 22.29
C LEU A 556 -55.06 4.34 23.71
N HIS A 557 -54.07 4.90 24.40
CA HIS A 557 -54.27 5.60 25.67
C HIS A 557 -54.51 7.08 25.39
N LEU A 558 -55.74 7.51 25.66
CA LEU A 558 -56.17 8.87 25.40
C LEU A 558 -55.69 9.82 26.50
N ALA A 559 -55.28 11.03 26.12
CA ALA A 559 -55.02 12.08 27.08
C ALA A 559 -56.33 12.58 27.72
N PRO A 560 -56.30 13.16 28.92
CA PRO A 560 -57.48 13.79 29.51
C PRO A 560 -58.02 14.90 28.59
N GLY A 561 -59.29 14.80 28.19
CA GLY A 561 -59.95 15.77 27.29
C GLY A 561 -59.86 15.45 25.80
N SER A 562 -59.29 14.31 25.42
CA SER A 562 -59.28 13.84 24.03
C SER A 562 -60.67 13.44 23.54
N LEU A 563 -60.96 13.72 22.27
CA LEU A 563 -62.20 13.30 21.62
C LEU A 563 -62.11 11.81 21.25
N ILE A 564 -63.15 11.04 21.55
CA ILE A 564 -63.22 9.61 21.25
C ILE A 564 -63.81 9.42 19.84
N PRO A 565 -63.15 8.69 18.93
CA PRO A 565 -63.75 8.28 17.66
C PRO A 565 -65.00 7.41 17.91
N GLN A 566 -66.17 7.82 17.42
CA GLN A 566 -67.36 6.96 17.44
C GLN A 566 -67.39 6.11 16.17
N ALA A 567 -67.39 4.79 16.33
CA ALA A 567 -67.64 3.86 15.23
C ALA A 567 -69.14 3.80 14.93
N HIS A 568 -69.59 4.50 13.88
CA HIS A 568 -70.83 4.16 13.20
C HIS A 568 -70.61 4.18 11.68
N GLY A 569 -71.00 3.09 11.04
CA GLY A 569 -70.66 2.79 9.65
C GLY A 569 -71.02 3.88 8.63
N ALA A 570 -70.16 3.93 7.61
CA ALA A 570 -70.23 4.70 6.37
C ALA A 570 -70.18 6.24 6.52
N ALA A 571 -68.98 6.76 6.24
CA ALA A 571 -68.57 8.16 5.99
C ALA A 571 -68.27 9.05 7.23
N PRO A 572 -67.14 9.80 7.23
CA PRO A 572 -66.69 10.57 8.39
C PRO A 572 -67.26 11.98 8.34
N ASP A 573 -68.25 12.28 9.17
CA ASP A 573 -68.61 13.66 9.51
C ASP A 573 -68.22 13.94 10.96
N PHE A 574 -67.26 14.86 11.12
CA PHE A 574 -66.72 15.31 12.40
C PHE A 574 -67.66 16.33 13.03
N LEU A 575 -68.07 16.14 14.29
CA LEU A 575 -68.57 17.24 15.09
C LEU A 575 -68.28 17.08 16.59
N VAL A 576 -67.58 18.11 17.09
CA VAL A 576 -67.41 18.70 18.45
C VAL A 576 -67.56 17.79 19.67
#